data_AF-A0A9J5XMM0-F1
#
_entry.id   AF-A0A9J5XMM0-F1
#
_cell.length_a   1.000
_cell.length_b   1.000
_cell.length_c   1.000
_cell.angle_alpha   90.00
_cell.angle_beta   90.00
_cell.angle_gamma   90.00
#
_symmetry.space_group_name_H-M   'P 1'
#
loop_
_entity.id
_entity.type
_entity.pdbx_description
1 polymer ?
#
loop_
_entity_poly.entity_id
_entity_poly.type
_entity_poly.pdbx_seq_one_letter_code
_entity_poly.pdbx_strand_id
1 'polypeptide(L)' 'MENKTIFWKDRWLGNRNLDELFPEMFALTQHQNKTVAEMWSSQDWELILRRMLNDWEIPRLVHLYKHL' A
#
# COMPACT_ATOMS: atom_id res chain seq x y z
N MET A 1 -16.17 -6.83 14.88
CA MET A 1 -15.07 -5.91 15.23
C MET A 1 -14.36 -5.61 13.94
N GLU A 2 -14.49 -4.39 13.42
CA GLU A 2 -13.79 -3.98 12.21
C GLU A 2 -12.28 -4.13 12.42
N ASN A 3 -11.60 -4.71 11.43
CA ASN A 3 -10.18 -4.99 11.51
C ASN A 3 -9.43 -3.66 11.42
N LYS A 4 -8.89 -3.17 12.55
CA LYS A 4 -8.27 -1.83 12.67
C LYS A 4 -6.86 -1.75 12.08
N THR A 5 -6.39 -2.81 11.45
CA THR A 5 -5.04 -2.93 10.91
C THR A 5 -4.85 -1.99 9.74
N ILE A 6 -3.98 -0.99 9.89
CA ILE A 6 -3.65 0.02 8.90
C ILE A 6 -2.73 -0.58 7.84
N PHE A 7 -3.13 -0.49 6.58
CA PHE A 7 -2.43 -1.12 5.45
C PHE A 7 -0.96 -0.71 5.35
N TRP A 8 -0.63 0.57 5.55
CA TRP A 8 0.75 1.03 5.39
C TRP A 8 1.60 0.88 6.65
N LYS A 9 0.98 1.04 7.83
CA LYS A 9 1.69 1.32 9.07
C LYS A 9 1.75 0.16 10.04
N ASP A 10 0.88 -0.83 9.88
CA ASP A 10 0.87 -2.00 10.75
C ASP A 10 1.61 -3.17 10.10
N ARG A 11 2.11 -4.08 10.95
CA ARG A 11 2.74 -5.33 10.53
C ARG A 11 1.67 -6.39 10.33
N TRP A 12 1.14 -6.44 9.12
CA TRP A 12 0.15 -7.44 8.73
C TRP A 12 0.63 -8.34 7.59
N LEU A 13 1.75 -7.98 6.98
CA LEU A 13 2.41 -8.71 5.92
C LEU A 13 3.87 -8.98 6.29
N GLY A 14 4.06 -10.00 7.14
CA GLY A 14 5.37 -10.36 7.68
C GLY A 14 5.81 -9.43 8.83
N ASN A 15 7.12 -9.17 8.91
CA ASN A 15 7.74 -8.56 10.10
C ASN A 15 7.99 -7.05 10.00
N ARG A 16 7.76 -6.44 8.83
CA ARG A 16 7.94 -5.00 8.59
C ARG A 16 6.69 -4.38 8.01
N ASN A 17 6.58 -3.07 8.18
CA ASN A 17 5.46 -2.28 7.74
C ASN A 17 5.68 -1.93 6.25
N LEU A 18 4.61 -1.72 5.48
CA LEU A 18 4.75 -1.42 4.05
C LEU A 18 5.32 -0.02 3.79
N ASP A 19 5.12 0.95 4.70
CA ASP A 19 5.73 2.28 4.61
C ASP A 19 7.26 2.25 4.78
N GLU A 20 7.78 1.36 5.62
CA GLU A 20 9.21 1.11 5.76
C GLU A 20 9.81 0.41 4.52
N LEU A 21 9.06 -0.52 3.92
CA LEU A 21 9.50 -1.29 2.76
C LEU A 21 9.42 -0.49 1.45
N PHE A 22 8.39 0.37 1.32
CA PHE A 22 8.07 1.10 0.10
C PHE A 22 7.80 2.59 0.40
N PRO A 23 8.78 3.34 0.94
CA PRO A 23 8.59 4.73 1.37
C PRO A 23 8.18 5.66 0.23
N GLU A 24 8.66 5.40 -1.00
CA GLU A 24 8.26 6.12 -2.21
C GLU A 24 6.77 5.93 -2.52
N MET A 25 6.26 4.70 -2.45
CA MET A 25 4.85 4.41 -2.71
C MET A 25 3.95 4.95 -1.59
N PHE A 26 4.44 4.88 -0.35
CA PHE A 26 3.76 5.49 0.80
C PHE A 26 3.59 7.01 0.62
N ALA A 27 4.63 7.71 0.16
CA ALA A 27 4.56 9.14 -0.09
C ALA A 27 3.57 9.49 -1.22
N LEU A 28 3.40 8.59 -2.20
CA LEU A 28 2.54 8.81 -3.36
C LEU A 28 1.08 8.39 -3.15
N THR A 29 0.77 7.54 -2.18
CA THR A 29 -0.62 7.14 -1.93
C THR A 29 -1.45 8.25 -1.29
N GLN A 30 -2.73 8.34 -1.68
CA GLN A 30 -3.71 9.19 -1.01
C GLN A 30 -4.16 8.59 0.33
N HIS A 31 -4.14 7.27 0.46
CA HIS A 31 -4.77 6.53 1.57
C HIS A 31 -3.75 5.96 2.56
N GLN A 32 -2.99 6.82 3.22
CA GLN A 32 -1.94 6.40 4.15
C GLN A 32 -2.45 5.78 5.47
N ASN A 33 -3.71 6.02 5.83
CA ASN A 33 -4.31 5.58 7.10
C ASN A 33 -5.51 4.63 6.93
N LYS A 34 -5.78 4.18 5.70
CA LYS A 34 -6.84 3.18 5.48
C LYS A 34 -6.42 1.82 6.02
N THR A 35 -7.39 1.08 6.51
CA THR A 35 -7.23 -0.30 6.96
C THR A 35 -7.04 -1.25 5.78
N VAL A 36 -6.49 -2.43 6.05
CA VAL A 36 -6.37 -3.51 5.05
C VAL A 36 -7.74 -3.86 4.45
N ALA A 37 -8.79 -3.87 5.29
CA ALA A 37 -10.16 -4.15 4.84
C ALA A 37 -10.70 -3.06 3.89
N GLU A 38 -10.39 -1.79 4.14
CA GLU A 38 -10.80 -0.68 3.27
C GLU A 38 -9.98 -0.56 1.97
N MET A 39 -8.79 -1.17 1.93
CA MET A 39 -7.90 -1.19 0.76
C MET A 39 -8.18 -2.38 -0.16
N TRP A 40 -8.89 -3.41 0.31
CA TRP A 40 -9.27 -4.57 -0.49
C TRP A 40 -10.64 -4.32 -1.14
N SER A 41 -10.65 -4.22 -2.46
CA SER A 41 -11.90 -4.24 -3.25
C SER A 41 -12.38 -5.68 -3.43
N SER A 42 -13.54 -5.88 -4.07
CA SER A 42 -14.10 -7.23 -4.26
C SER A 42 -13.16 -8.25 -4.92
N GLN A 43 -12.14 -7.80 -5.67
CA GLN A 43 -11.23 -8.67 -6.42
C GLN A 43 -9.74 -8.24 -6.37
N ASP A 44 -9.43 -7.01 -5.94
CA ASP A 44 -8.06 -6.48 -6.02
C ASP A 44 -7.76 -5.40 -4.97
N TRP A 45 -6.47 -5.10 -4.77
CA TRP A 45 -6.00 -3.98 -3.94
C TRP A 45 -6.24 -2.62 -4.61
N GLU A 46 -6.88 -1.70 -3.90
CA GLU A 46 -7.18 -0.35 -4.40
C GLU A 46 -6.14 0.68 -3.93
N LEU A 47 -5.05 0.83 -4.70
CA LEU A 47 -4.02 1.82 -4.43
C LEU A 47 -4.27 3.13 -5.23
N ILE A 48 -4.81 4.15 -4.56
CA ILE A 48 -5.02 5.47 -5.17
C ILE A 48 -3.78 6.35 -4.98
N LEU A 49 -3.19 6.79 -6.09
CA LEU A 49 -2.01 7.66 -6.10
C LEU A 49 -2.40 9.14 -6.22
N ARG A 50 -1.58 10.03 -5.65
CA ARG A 50 -1.73 11.50 -5.71
C ARG A 50 -1.42 12.09 -7.08
N ARG A 51 -0.64 11.36 -7.89
CA ARG A 51 -0.26 11.73 -9.26
C ARG A 51 0.05 10.47 -10.07
N MET A 52 0.18 10.64 -11.38
CA MET A 52 0.71 9.59 -12.25
C MET A 52 2.14 9.22 -11.86
N LEU A 53 2.49 7.95 -12.08
CA LEU A 53 3.85 7.46 -11.90
C LEU A 53 4.74 7.90 -13.06
N ASN A 54 6.00 8.16 -12.75
CA ASN A 54 7.06 8.22 -13.74
C ASN A 54 7.54 6.79 -14.07
N ASP A 55 8.20 6.63 -15.21
CA ASP A 55 8.71 5.33 -15.67
C ASP A 55 9.64 4.66 -14.65
N TRP A 56 10.44 5.44 -13.93
CA TRP A 56 11.33 4.90 -12.90
C TRP A 56 10.58 4.46 -11.64
N GLU A 57 9.34 4.89 -11.40
CA GLU A 57 8.57 4.50 -10.21
C GLU A 57 7.79 3.20 -10.43
N ILE A 58 7.50 2.84 -11.68
CA ILE A 58 6.74 1.64 -12.06
C ILE A 58 7.34 0.35 -11.47
N PRO A 59 8.67 0.09 -11.53
CA PRO A 59 9.23 -1.12 -10.93
C PRO A 59 8.98 -1.24 -9.43
N ARG A 60 8.89 -0.10 -8.70
CA ARG A 60 8.61 -0.10 -7.26
C ARG A 60 7.15 -0.46 -6.98
N LEU A 61 6.21 0.07 -7.79
CA LEU A 61 4.81 -0.32 -7.72
C LEU A 61 4.63 -1.82 -8.00
N VAL A 62 5.27 -2.33 -9.05
CA VAL A 62 5.23 -3.76 -9.37
C VAL A 62 5.80 -4.61 -8.24
N HIS A 63 6.89 -4.15 -7.60
CA HIS A 63 7.46 -4.84 -6.45
C HIS A 63 6.51 -4.85 -5.25
N LEU A 64 5.80 -3.75 -4.99
CA LEU A 64 4.75 -3.68 -3.97
C LEU A 64 3.67 -4.73 -4.22
N TYR A 65 3.08 -4.77 -5.41
CA TYR A 65 2.02 -5.74 -5.74
C TYR A 65 2.47 -7.19 -5.72
N LYS A 66 3.76 -7.48 -5.93
CA LYS A 66 4.31 -8.84 -5.74
C LYS A 66 4.49 -9.21 -4.28
N HIS A 67 4.55 -8.21 -3.40
CA HIS A 67 4.68 -8.41 -1.97
C HIS A 67 3.33 -8.65 -1.30
N LEU A 68 2.28 -7.95 -1.78
CA LEU A 68 0.88 -8.09 -1.36
C LEU A 68 0.28 -9.44 -1.75
#